data_AF-A0A6J5YZ01-F1
#
_entry.id   AF-A0A6J5YZ01-F1
#
_cell.length_a   1.000
_cell.length_b   1.000
_cell.length_c   1.000
_cell.angle_alpha   90.00
_cell.angle_beta   90.00
_cell.angle_gamma   90.00
#
_symmetry.space_group_name_H-M   'P 1'
#
loop_
_entity.id
_entity.type
_entity.pdbx_description
1 polymer ?
#
loop_
_entity_poly.entity_id
_entity_poly.type
_entity_poly.pdbx_seq_one_letter_code
_entity_poly.pdbx_strand_id
1 'polypeptide(L)'
;MQKYERIEYLRAKPTENLSGIFNLFAKFRVAAVEELHKSLFKFQLVREGELLHKLSPNLWATFPIATIFLGAYIGLNGRLILGVSLIPFVLYAIAAIIGVIDPFSGFTAALGFAFAQSISGNVTSVRSVMSLIAVGIGWVAPGILSSLYQDILHKDNYFHFAKKFVPDLVASAIGGLIFLVAQLLTNSFVDQVAPIAVSTYLIPLILTVAIWARINLYRYLVKDLHQTGKNYQIRILVLPRVLSPRTITFAFLYLGGTVYVWTESLQFAMVSSILLTTPLALLMVRFESPVIKAFKSAQRYIVIEMVCIATAAFISFFYIQSLPLEVTAKGKLLILSTSVVLFIHGFFSSVFDSSARANNLQVPQEVRQMAL
;
A
#
# COMPACT_ATOMS: atom_id res chain seq x y z
N MET A 1 -9.11 2.09 20.88
CA MET A 1 -8.32 1.84 19.66
C MET A 1 -6.89 2.41 19.66
N GLN A 2 -6.31 2.80 20.82
CA GLN A 2 -4.90 3.24 20.95
C GLN A 2 -3.87 2.19 20.47
N LYS A 3 -4.22 0.90 20.54
CA LYS A 3 -3.36 -0.24 20.14
C LYS A 3 -2.73 -0.04 18.74
N TYR A 4 -3.51 0.42 17.77
CA TYR A 4 -3.07 0.56 16.37
C TYR A 4 -2.55 1.97 16.02
N GLU A 5 -2.67 2.95 16.92
CA GLU A 5 -2.36 4.36 16.64
C GLU A 5 -0.85 4.66 16.70
N ARG A 6 -0.07 3.86 17.42
CA ARG A 6 1.38 4.10 17.62
C ARG A 6 2.23 3.15 16.78
N ILE A 7 2.97 3.64 15.80
CA ILE A 7 3.94 2.84 15.02
C ILE A 7 5.35 3.27 15.42
N GLU A 8 6.22 2.31 15.68
CA GLU A 8 7.59 2.56 16.13
C GLU A 8 8.58 1.88 15.19
N TYR A 9 9.74 2.52 14.99
CA TYR A 9 10.86 1.88 14.32
C TYR A 9 12.20 2.46 14.80
N LEU A 10 13.27 1.68 14.58
CA LEU A 10 14.63 2.11 14.87
C LEU A 10 15.23 2.81 13.66
N ARG A 11 15.54 4.09 13.84
CA ARG A 11 16.24 4.90 12.85
C ARG A 11 17.73 4.97 13.18
N ALA A 12 18.59 4.71 12.20
CA ALA A 12 20.01 5.04 12.33
C ALA A 12 20.17 6.56 12.49
N LYS A 13 21.14 7.01 13.30
CA LYS A 13 21.55 8.41 13.25
C LYS A 13 21.98 8.74 11.81
N PRO A 14 21.58 9.89 11.25
CA PRO A 14 22.02 10.28 9.91
C PRO A 14 23.54 10.21 9.87
N THR A 15 24.09 9.38 8.99
CA THR A 15 25.53 9.37 8.73
C THR A 15 25.85 10.66 8.00
N GLU A 16 26.31 11.67 8.74
CA GLU A 16 26.48 13.05 8.26
C GLU A 16 27.65 13.25 7.28
N ASN A 17 28.46 12.25 6.96
CA ASN A 17 29.58 12.41 6.02
C ASN A 17 29.81 11.16 5.16
N LEU A 18 29.01 10.99 4.10
CA LEU A 18 29.42 10.14 2.98
C LEU A 18 30.45 10.90 2.12
N SER A 19 31.42 10.20 1.54
CA SER A 19 32.46 10.83 0.72
C SER A 19 32.00 11.05 -0.72
N GLY A 20 32.34 12.21 -1.30
CA GLY A 20 32.18 12.49 -2.74
C GLY A 20 30.74 12.45 -3.25
N ILE A 21 30.53 11.82 -4.41
CA ILE A 21 29.23 11.79 -5.11
C ILE A 21 28.12 11.11 -4.30
N PHE A 22 28.46 10.19 -3.40
CA PHE A 22 27.51 9.52 -2.52
C PHE A 22 26.82 10.50 -1.56
N ASN A 23 27.51 11.57 -1.14
CA ASN A 23 26.91 12.63 -0.31
C ASN A 23 25.85 13.42 -1.09
N LEU A 24 26.11 13.70 -2.37
CA LEU A 24 25.16 14.40 -3.24
C LEU A 24 23.86 13.59 -3.37
N PHE A 25 23.98 12.28 -3.62
CA PHE A 25 22.81 11.40 -3.74
C PHE A 25 22.06 11.22 -2.42
N ALA A 26 22.78 11.15 -1.29
CA ALA A 26 22.16 11.15 0.02
C ALA A 26 21.38 12.46 0.29
N LYS A 27 21.96 13.62 -0.02
CA LYS A 27 21.29 14.91 0.09
C LYS A 27 20.05 15.00 -0.78
N PHE A 28 20.12 14.53 -2.04
CA PHE A 28 18.97 14.45 -2.92
C PHE A 28 17.84 13.62 -2.31
N ARG A 29 18.14 12.41 -1.81
CA ARG A 29 17.15 11.53 -1.17
C ARG A 29 16.52 12.18 0.06
N VAL A 30 17.34 12.78 0.93
CA VAL A 30 16.87 13.45 2.15
C VAL A 30 15.96 14.63 1.78
N ALA A 31 16.40 15.51 0.88
CA ALA A 31 15.63 16.66 0.44
C ALA A 31 14.27 16.24 -0.17
N ALA A 32 14.27 15.26 -1.08
CA ALA A 32 13.05 14.75 -1.71
C ALA A 32 12.05 14.18 -0.69
N VAL A 33 12.53 13.51 0.36
CA VAL A 33 11.68 13.00 1.45
C VAL A 33 11.25 14.12 2.41
N GLU A 34 12.10 15.12 2.63
CA GLU A 34 11.81 16.26 3.50
C GLU A 34 10.70 17.14 2.93
N GLU A 35 10.68 17.36 1.62
CA GLU A 35 9.62 18.08 0.90
C GLU A 35 8.22 17.44 1.04
N LEU A 36 8.16 16.12 1.29
CA LEU A 36 6.89 15.46 1.56
C LEU A 36 6.26 16.00 2.85
N HIS A 37 4.96 16.28 2.80
CA HIS A 37 4.22 16.64 4.02
C HIS A 37 4.26 15.49 5.04
N LYS A 38 4.18 15.85 6.32
CA LYS A 38 4.06 14.87 7.41
C LYS A 38 2.86 13.97 7.15
N SER A 39 3.12 12.70 6.82
CA SER A 39 2.11 11.73 6.38
C SER A 39 2.58 10.31 6.69
N LEU A 40 1.63 9.37 6.71
CA LEU A 40 1.93 7.95 6.83
C LEU A 40 2.83 7.47 5.69
N PHE A 41 2.60 7.97 4.48
CA PHE A 41 3.42 7.66 3.31
C PHE A 41 4.88 8.09 3.53
N LYS A 42 5.12 9.36 3.91
CA LYS A 42 6.49 9.84 4.26
C LYS A 42 7.13 8.98 5.33
N PHE A 43 6.40 8.69 6.41
CA PHE A 43 6.90 7.86 7.49
C PHE A 43 7.33 6.47 7.00
N GLN A 44 6.52 5.82 6.17
CA GLN A 44 6.85 4.52 5.61
C GLN A 44 8.06 4.60 4.67
N LEU A 45 8.15 5.60 3.80
CA LEU A 45 9.34 5.78 2.96
C LEU A 45 10.65 5.88 3.77
N VAL A 46 10.63 6.62 4.89
CA VAL A 46 11.82 6.73 5.76
C VAL A 46 12.11 5.40 6.43
N ARG A 47 11.12 4.81 7.11
CA ARG A 47 11.28 3.56 7.86
C ARG A 47 11.79 2.44 6.96
N GLU A 48 11.20 2.28 5.79
CA GLU A 48 11.47 1.16 4.91
C GLU A 48 12.82 1.28 4.22
N GLY A 49 13.29 2.51 4.00
CA GLY A 49 14.65 2.80 3.56
C GLY A 49 15.73 2.45 4.60
N GLU A 50 15.40 2.33 5.89
CA GLU A 50 16.37 1.97 6.92
C GLU A 50 16.99 0.60 6.69
N LEU A 51 16.29 -0.32 6.01
CA LEU A 51 16.86 -1.62 5.65
C LEU A 51 18.13 -1.46 4.82
N LEU A 52 18.05 -0.68 3.73
CA LEU A 52 19.21 -0.40 2.88
C LEU A 52 20.26 0.43 3.63
N HIS A 53 19.84 1.39 4.44
CA HIS A 53 20.77 2.23 5.21
C HIS A 53 21.62 1.40 6.18
N LYS A 54 21.00 0.44 6.89
CA LYS A 54 21.68 -0.49 7.80
C LYS A 54 22.59 -1.48 7.08
N LEU A 55 22.24 -1.88 5.86
CA LEU A 55 23.07 -2.76 5.03
C LEU A 55 24.29 -1.99 4.47
N SER A 56 24.07 -0.81 3.91
CA SER A 56 25.10 0.08 3.39
C SER A 56 24.56 1.49 3.16
N PRO A 57 25.09 2.51 3.86
CA PRO A 57 24.73 3.91 3.61
C PRO A 57 24.99 4.37 2.17
N ASN A 58 26.03 3.84 1.52
CA ASN A 58 26.33 4.14 0.11
C ASN A 58 25.25 3.58 -0.82
N LEU A 59 24.82 2.33 -0.59
CA LEU A 59 23.74 1.72 -1.36
C LEU A 59 22.44 2.50 -1.16
N TRP A 60 22.09 2.83 0.08
CA TRP A 60 20.91 3.63 0.39
C TRP A 60 20.87 4.98 -0.33
N ALA A 61 22.04 5.63 -0.49
CA ALA A 61 22.16 6.90 -1.20
C ALA A 61 22.01 6.74 -2.72
N THR A 62 22.63 5.73 -3.33
CA THR A 62 22.70 5.57 -4.80
C THR A 62 21.49 4.87 -5.41
N PHE A 63 20.83 4.00 -4.64
CA PHE A 63 19.77 3.13 -5.16
C PHE A 63 18.62 3.91 -5.83
N PRO A 64 18.13 5.05 -5.28
CA PRO A 64 17.07 5.81 -5.93
C PRO A 64 17.50 6.38 -7.29
N ILE A 65 18.76 6.80 -7.44
CA ILE A 65 19.27 7.35 -8.70
C ILE A 65 19.41 6.25 -9.75
N ALA A 66 20.02 5.12 -9.38
CA ALA A 66 20.15 3.97 -10.28
C ALA A 66 18.78 3.48 -10.77
N THR A 67 17.78 3.53 -9.90
CA THR A 67 16.44 3.05 -10.22
C THR A 67 15.64 3.99 -11.12
N ILE A 68 15.92 5.31 -11.14
CA ILE A 68 15.38 6.21 -12.17
C ILE A 68 15.80 5.71 -13.56
N PHE A 69 17.10 5.45 -13.75
CA PHE A 69 17.62 4.99 -15.04
C PHE A 69 17.11 3.59 -15.39
N LEU A 70 17.00 2.69 -14.41
CA LEU A 70 16.39 1.39 -14.62
C LEU A 70 14.92 1.53 -15.06
N GLY A 71 14.14 2.36 -14.37
CA GLY A 71 12.75 2.63 -14.73
C GLY A 71 12.61 3.19 -16.14
N ALA A 72 13.45 4.16 -16.50
CA ALA A 72 13.50 4.72 -17.85
C ALA A 72 13.87 3.66 -18.89
N TYR A 73 14.87 2.82 -18.61
CA TYR A 73 15.26 1.71 -19.48
C TYR A 73 14.09 0.72 -19.68
N ILE A 74 13.39 0.34 -18.61
CA ILE A 74 12.18 -0.49 -18.70
C ILE A 74 11.11 0.20 -19.55
N GLY A 75 10.97 1.52 -19.40
CA GLY A 75 10.02 2.33 -20.17
C GLY A 75 10.33 2.41 -21.66
N LEU A 76 11.61 2.51 -22.03
CA LEU A 76 12.05 2.56 -23.44
C LEU A 76 11.96 1.19 -24.11
N ASN A 77 12.18 0.11 -23.37
CA ASN A 77 12.08 -1.27 -23.90
C ASN A 77 10.66 -1.84 -23.83
N GLY A 78 9.77 -1.23 -23.05
CA GLY A 78 8.38 -1.62 -22.90
C GLY A 78 7.44 -0.78 -23.75
N ARG A 79 6.55 -1.41 -24.51
CA ARG A 79 5.43 -0.69 -25.13
C ARG A 79 4.21 -0.79 -24.23
N LEU A 80 3.83 0.30 -23.55
CA LEU A 80 2.62 0.39 -22.71
C LEU A 80 1.36 -0.07 -23.44
N ILE A 81 1.27 0.20 -24.75
CA ILE A 81 0.14 -0.15 -25.64
C ILE A 81 -0.06 -1.67 -25.77
N LEU A 82 0.93 -2.48 -25.36
CA LEU A 82 0.90 -3.93 -25.47
C LEU A 82 0.88 -4.65 -24.10
N GLY A 83 0.59 -3.91 -23.02
CA GLY A 83 0.40 -4.43 -21.66
C GLY A 83 1.68 -4.98 -21.02
N VAL A 84 1.55 -5.57 -19.82
CA VAL A 84 2.71 -6.14 -19.09
C VAL A 84 3.29 -7.36 -19.81
N SER A 85 2.56 -7.97 -20.74
CA SER A 85 2.98 -9.18 -21.45
C SER A 85 4.23 -9.02 -22.33
N LEU A 86 4.57 -7.79 -22.76
CA LEU A 86 5.69 -7.50 -23.66
C LEU A 86 6.81 -6.66 -23.03
N ILE A 87 6.61 -6.14 -21.82
CA ILE A 87 7.76 -5.79 -20.97
C ILE A 87 8.41 -7.13 -20.61
N PRO A 88 9.74 -7.31 -20.76
CA PRO A 88 10.39 -8.52 -20.30
C PRO A 88 9.95 -8.78 -18.86
N PHE A 89 9.18 -9.85 -18.65
CA PHE A 89 8.52 -10.22 -17.39
C PHE A 89 9.46 -10.08 -16.18
N VAL A 90 10.73 -10.39 -16.41
CA VAL A 90 11.85 -10.28 -15.48
C VAL A 90 12.10 -8.83 -15.05
N LEU A 91 12.12 -7.86 -15.96
CA LEU A 91 12.37 -6.45 -15.64
C LEU A 91 11.28 -5.84 -14.78
N TYR A 92 10.02 -6.20 -15.05
CA TYR A 92 8.88 -5.74 -14.25
C TYR A 92 8.93 -6.33 -12.82
N ALA A 93 9.31 -7.61 -12.69
CA ALA A 93 9.52 -8.26 -11.40
C ALA A 93 10.70 -7.65 -10.63
N ILE A 94 11.81 -7.31 -11.31
CA ILE A 94 12.98 -6.66 -10.69
C ILE A 94 12.58 -5.31 -10.08
N ALA A 95 11.85 -4.48 -10.81
CA ALA A 95 11.40 -3.18 -10.30
C ALA A 95 10.47 -3.32 -9.07
N ALA A 96 9.61 -4.34 -9.06
CA ALA A 96 8.76 -4.64 -7.91
C ALA A 96 9.56 -5.14 -6.70
N ILE A 97 10.56 -6.00 -6.89
CA ILE A 97 11.47 -6.46 -5.83
C ILE A 97 12.25 -5.27 -5.24
N ILE A 98 12.72 -4.37 -6.09
CA ILE A 98 13.39 -3.13 -5.68
C ILE A 98 12.47 -2.30 -4.77
N GLY A 99 11.22 -2.10 -5.15
CA GLY A 99 10.28 -1.34 -4.32
C GLY A 99 9.81 -2.07 -3.05
N VAL A 100 9.87 -3.40 -3.03
CA VAL A 100 9.73 -4.17 -1.78
C VAL A 100 10.91 -3.88 -0.84
N ILE A 101 12.14 -3.88 -1.35
CA ILE A 101 13.35 -3.63 -0.54
C ILE A 101 13.38 -2.19 -0.04
N ASP A 102 13.16 -1.23 -0.94
CA ASP A 102 13.16 0.21 -0.68
C ASP A 102 12.06 0.92 -1.50
N PRO A 103 10.90 1.22 -0.90
CA PRO A 103 9.79 1.82 -1.61
C PRO A 103 10.09 3.17 -2.25
N PHE A 104 11.05 3.94 -1.71
CA PHE A 104 11.49 5.19 -2.34
C PHE A 104 12.18 4.92 -3.69
N SER A 105 13.00 3.87 -3.75
CA SER A 105 13.63 3.42 -4.99
C SER A 105 12.62 2.81 -5.99
N GLY A 106 11.58 2.13 -5.49
CA GLY A 106 10.44 1.72 -6.32
C GLY A 106 9.69 2.93 -6.92
N PHE A 107 9.55 4.00 -6.16
CA PHE A 107 8.91 5.25 -6.61
C PHE A 107 9.75 5.97 -7.66
N THR A 108 11.06 6.06 -7.48
CA THR A 108 11.95 6.66 -8.49
C THR A 108 12.03 5.83 -9.77
N ALA A 109 11.96 4.48 -9.67
CA ALA A 109 11.77 3.63 -10.84
C ALA A 109 10.47 3.94 -11.59
N ALA A 110 9.35 4.07 -10.86
CA ALA A 110 8.06 4.42 -11.46
C ALA A 110 8.09 5.78 -12.15
N LEU A 111 8.78 6.78 -11.57
CA LEU A 111 8.98 8.08 -12.20
C LEU A 111 9.80 7.99 -13.49
N GLY A 112 10.94 7.28 -13.46
CA GLY A 112 11.76 7.06 -14.65
C GLY A 112 10.99 6.36 -15.77
N PHE A 113 10.20 5.35 -15.42
CA PHE A 113 9.32 4.64 -16.35
C PHE A 113 8.25 5.56 -16.93
N ALA A 114 7.53 6.29 -16.09
CA ALA A 114 6.49 7.22 -16.54
C ALA A 114 7.05 8.32 -17.46
N PHE A 115 8.23 8.86 -17.13
CA PHE A 115 8.92 9.83 -17.96
C PHE A 115 9.26 9.26 -19.34
N ALA A 116 9.93 8.10 -19.39
CA ALA A 116 10.31 7.44 -20.64
C ALA A 116 9.09 7.13 -21.53
N GLN A 117 8.00 6.65 -20.93
CA GLN A 117 6.76 6.36 -21.64
C GLN A 117 6.08 7.62 -22.19
N SER A 118 6.14 8.73 -21.44
CA SER A 118 5.57 10.01 -21.85
C SER A 118 6.33 10.60 -23.04
N ILE A 119 7.67 10.63 -22.98
CA ILE A 119 8.50 11.17 -24.08
C ILE A 119 8.46 10.28 -25.33
N SER A 120 8.23 8.97 -25.17
CA SER A 120 8.09 8.04 -26.30
C SER A 120 6.75 8.15 -27.02
N GLY A 121 5.83 9.00 -26.53
CA GLY A 121 4.50 9.17 -27.13
C GLY A 121 3.55 8.00 -26.86
N ASN A 122 3.83 7.15 -25.87
CA ASN A 122 2.97 6.00 -25.54
C ASN A 122 1.78 6.39 -24.63
N VAL A 123 1.77 7.61 -24.11
CA VAL A 123 0.73 8.14 -23.21
C VAL A 123 -0.21 9.05 -23.99
N THR A 124 -1.21 8.46 -24.65
CA THR A 124 -2.12 9.19 -25.57
C THR A 124 -3.58 9.19 -25.13
N SER A 125 -3.91 8.47 -24.06
CA SER A 125 -5.28 8.28 -23.59
C SER A 125 -5.40 8.21 -22.07
N VAL A 126 -6.60 8.40 -21.54
CA VAL A 126 -6.88 8.18 -20.10
C VAL A 126 -6.48 6.77 -19.68
N ARG A 127 -6.74 5.76 -20.52
CA ARG A 127 -6.33 4.36 -20.27
C ARG A 127 -4.82 4.23 -20.08
N SER A 128 -4.02 4.88 -20.92
CA SER A 128 -2.56 4.86 -20.81
C SER A 128 -2.04 5.53 -19.52
N VAL A 129 -2.67 6.62 -19.09
CA VAL A 129 -2.35 7.28 -17.80
C VAL A 129 -2.70 6.37 -16.62
N MET A 130 -3.87 5.73 -16.67
CA MET A 130 -4.31 4.80 -15.62
C MET A 130 -3.42 3.56 -15.54
N SER A 131 -2.95 3.06 -16.68
CA SER A 131 -1.97 1.98 -16.80
C SER A 131 -0.62 2.35 -16.18
N LEU A 132 -0.10 3.56 -16.45
CA LEU A 132 1.10 4.09 -15.81
C LEU A 132 0.99 4.13 -14.28
N ILE A 133 -0.13 4.63 -13.77
CA ILE A 133 -0.36 4.69 -12.31
C ILE A 133 -0.45 3.28 -11.73
N ALA A 134 -1.14 2.34 -12.40
CA ALA A 134 -1.23 0.95 -11.96
C ALA A 134 0.16 0.28 -11.87
N VAL A 135 1.03 0.53 -12.85
CA VAL A 135 2.44 0.08 -12.80
C VAL A 135 3.16 0.66 -11.58
N GLY A 136 3.04 1.97 -11.35
CA GLY A 136 3.64 2.62 -10.19
C GLY A 136 3.13 2.06 -8.86
N ILE A 137 1.84 1.76 -8.76
CA ILE A 137 1.25 1.07 -7.61
C ILE A 137 1.90 -0.30 -7.43
N GLY A 138 2.06 -1.08 -8.50
CA GLY A 138 2.70 -2.40 -8.46
C GLY A 138 4.15 -2.34 -7.95
N TRP A 139 4.90 -1.28 -8.24
CA TRP A 139 6.27 -1.17 -7.78
C TRP A 139 6.40 -0.58 -6.37
N VAL A 140 5.50 0.28 -5.93
CA VAL A 140 5.65 1.00 -4.65
C VAL A 140 4.79 0.41 -3.53
N ALA A 141 3.53 0.08 -3.82
CA ALA A 141 2.54 -0.26 -2.81
C ALA A 141 2.79 -1.59 -2.08
N PRO A 142 3.28 -2.68 -2.71
CA PRO A 142 3.53 -3.94 -2.02
C PRO A 142 4.42 -3.80 -0.80
N GLY A 143 5.54 -3.07 -0.91
CA GLY A 143 6.48 -2.86 0.20
C GLY A 143 5.86 -2.06 1.35
N ILE A 144 5.20 -0.94 1.03
CA ILE A 144 4.59 -0.03 2.02
C ILE A 144 3.39 -0.66 2.73
N LEU A 145 2.48 -1.27 1.96
CA LEU A 145 1.25 -1.81 2.52
C LEU A 145 1.51 -3.10 3.28
N SER A 146 2.42 -3.96 2.81
CA SER A 146 2.76 -5.18 3.56
C SER A 146 3.32 -4.86 4.94
N SER A 147 4.20 -3.87 5.10
CA SER A 147 4.72 -3.50 6.43
C SER A 147 3.70 -2.82 7.32
N LEU A 148 2.82 -1.99 6.76
CA LEU A 148 1.67 -1.46 7.48
C LEU A 148 0.78 -2.57 8.03
N TYR A 149 0.44 -3.54 7.18
CA TYR A 149 -0.33 -4.71 7.61
C TYR A 149 0.45 -5.53 8.62
N GLN A 150 1.76 -5.71 8.46
CA GLN A 150 2.59 -6.41 9.42
C GLN A 150 2.48 -5.77 10.81
N ASP A 151 2.63 -4.46 10.94
CA ASP A 151 2.55 -3.77 12.24
C ASP A 151 1.17 -3.94 12.89
N ILE A 152 0.13 -3.77 12.09
CA ILE A 152 -1.27 -3.88 12.53
C ILE A 152 -1.54 -5.32 12.96
N LEU A 153 -1.11 -6.29 12.17
CA LEU A 153 -1.31 -7.70 12.44
C LEU A 153 -0.53 -8.14 13.68
N HIS A 154 0.70 -7.68 13.95
CA HIS A 154 1.42 -8.03 15.20
C HIS A 154 0.72 -7.54 16.47
N LYS A 155 -0.09 -6.50 16.32
CA LYS A 155 -0.92 -5.96 17.40
C LYS A 155 -2.25 -6.67 17.50
N ASP A 156 -2.57 -7.65 16.66
CA ASP A 156 -3.80 -8.41 16.80
C ASP A 156 -3.67 -9.51 17.88
N ASN A 157 -4.80 -10.05 18.33
CA ASN A 157 -4.83 -11.13 19.30
C ASN A 157 -4.82 -12.49 18.57
N TYR A 158 -3.76 -13.27 18.78
CA TYR A 158 -3.66 -14.65 18.27
C TYR A 158 -3.38 -15.64 19.40
N PHE A 159 -3.57 -16.92 19.11
CA PHE A 159 -2.98 -18.01 19.88
C PHE A 159 -1.45 -17.85 19.93
N HIS A 160 -0.85 -18.27 21.04
CA HIS A 160 0.57 -17.98 21.34
C HIS A 160 1.53 -18.50 20.25
N PHE A 161 1.23 -19.66 19.65
CA PHE A 161 2.03 -20.24 18.56
C PHE A 161 1.92 -19.44 17.25
N ALA A 162 0.75 -18.86 16.96
CA ALA A 162 0.46 -18.16 15.71
C ALA A 162 1.04 -16.73 15.69
N LYS A 163 1.24 -16.12 16.86
CA LYS A 163 1.63 -14.71 17.01
C LYS A 163 2.99 -14.37 16.36
N LYS A 164 3.89 -15.34 16.21
CA LYS A 164 5.22 -15.13 15.63
C LYS A 164 5.25 -15.25 14.10
N PHE A 165 4.31 -16.00 13.51
CA PHE A 165 4.39 -16.41 12.11
C PHE A 165 3.24 -15.86 11.26
N VAL A 166 2.01 -15.91 11.77
CA VAL A 166 0.82 -15.50 11.01
C VAL A 166 0.88 -14.04 10.57
N PRO A 167 1.27 -13.06 11.41
CA PRO A 167 1.36 -11.66 10.99
C PRO A 167 2.31 -11.45 9.81
N ASP A 168 3.50 -12.06 9.85
CA ASP A 168 4.49 -11.95 8.79
C ASP A 168 4.01 -12.60 7.48
N LEU A 169 3.45 -13.81 7.58
CA LEU A 169 2.97 -14.54 6.43
C LEU A 169 1.81 -13.81 5.76
N VAL A 170 0.78 -13.41 6.54
CA VAL A 170 -0.40 -12.71 6.00
C VAL A 170 0.00 -11.36 5.41
N ALA A 171 0.86 -10.59 6.09
CA ALA A 171 1.36 -9.32 5.55
C ALA A 171 2.10 -9.50 4.22
N SER A 172 2.95 -10.52 4.12
CA SER A 172 3.69 -10.83 2.90
C SER A 172 2.76 -11.26 1.75
N ALA A 173 1.75 -12.09 2.04
CA ALA A 173 0.75 -12.51 1.06
C ALA A 173 -0.10 -11.32 0.57
N ILE A 174 -0.49 -10.41 1.47
CA ILE A 174 -1.18 -9.17 1.08
C ILE A 174 -0.32 -8.35 0.12
N GLY A 175 0.98 -8.22 0.38
CA GLY A 175 1.89 -7.52 -0.54
C GLY A 175 1.96 -8.15 -1.93
N GLY A 176 2.06 -9.48 -2.02
CA GLY A 176 1.97 -10.20 -3.30
C GLY A 176 0.63 -10.00 -4.01
N LEU A 177 -0.48 -10.03 -3.27
CA LEU A 177 -1.83 -9.77 -3.81
C LEU A 177 -1.99 -8.34 -4.33
N ILE A 178 -1.42 -7.34 -3.65
CA ILE A 178 -1.43 -5.94 -4.13
C ILE A 178 -0.73 -5.84 -5.47
N PHE A 179 0.41 -6.52 -5.63
CA PHE A 179 1.09 -6.57 -6.91
C PHE A 179 0.24 -7.26 -7.98
N LEU A 180 -0.39 -8.38 -7.66
CA LEU A 180 -1.28 -9.09 -8.58
C LEU A 180 -2.43 -8.17 -9.04
N VAL A 181 -3.07 -7.45 -8.11
CA VAL A 181 -4.13 -6.49 -8.43
C VAL A 181 -3.61 -5.39 -9.34
N ALA A 182 -2.43 -4.82 -9.06
CA ALA A 182 -1.81 -3.82 -9.90
C ALA A 182 -1.52 -4.34 -11.32
N GLN A 183 -0.98 -5.56 -11.45
CA GLN A 183 -0.71 -6.21 -12.73
C GLN A 183 -2.01 -6.47 -13.52
N LEU A 184 -3.05 -7.00 -12.87
CA LEU A 184 -4.36 -7.23 -13.50
C LEU A 184 -4.98 -5.91 -13.96
N LEU A 185 -4.83 -4.85 -13.17
CA LEU A 185 -5.32 -3.52 -13.49
C LEU A 185 -4.58 -2.92 -14.70
N THR A 186 -3.26 -3.04 -14.76
CA THR A 186 -2.46 -2.63 -15.93
C THR A 186 -2.89 -3.39 -17.19
N ASN A 187 -3.04 -4.72 -17.12
CA ASN A 187 -3.48 -5.52 -18.25
C ASN A 187 -4.91 -5.18 -18.70
N SER A 188 -5.78 -4.89 -17.73
CA SER A 188 -7.16 -4.48 -18.01
C SER A 188 -7.23 -3.13 -18.72
N PHE A 189 -6.41 -2.16 -18.36
CA PHE A 189 -6.41 -0.85 -19.03
C PHE A 189 -5.85 -0.87 -20.44
N VAL A 190 -5.06 -1.90 -20.78
CA VAL A 190 -4.47 -2.06 -22.12
C VAL A 190 -5.30 -3.02 -22.99
N ASP A 191 -6.48 -3.44 -22.53
CA ASP A 191 -7.37 -4.36 -23.24
C ASP A 191 -6.68 -5.65 -23.71
N GLN A 192 -5.74 -6.16 -22.92
CA GLN A 192 -5.08 -7.42 -23.26
C GLN A 192 -6.05 -8.61 -23.09
N VAL A 193 -6.58 -9.10 -24.21
CA VAL A 193 -7.40 -10.32 -24.28
C VAL A 193 -6.49 -11.52 -24.48
N ALA A 194 -5.67 -11.84 -23.49
CA ALA A 194 -4.89 -13.08 -23.45
C ALA A 194 -5.33 -13.90 -22.24
N PRO A 195 -5.33 -15.26 -22.32
CA PRO A 195 -5.57 -16.08 -21.14
C PRO A 195 -4.56 -15.71 -20.06
N ILE A 196 -5.02 -15.65 -18.81
CA ILE A 196 -4.15 -15.41 -17.65
C ILE A 196 -3.16 -16.57 -17.59
N ALA A 197 -1.94 -16.33 -18.06
CA ALA A 197 -0.90 -17.34 -18.06
C ALA A 197 -0.55 -17.72 -16.61
N VAL A 198 -0.12 -18.96 -16.38
CA VAL A 198 0.33 -19.42 -15.05
C VAL A 198 1.45 -18.52 -14.50
N SER A 199 2.26 -17.91 -15.38
CA SER A 199 3.27 -16.91 -15.02
C SER A 199 2.71 -15.66 -14.33
N THR A 200 1.42 -15.33 -14.52
CA THR A 200 0.75 -14.22 -13.83
C THR A 200 0.72 -14.40 -12.32
N TYR A 201 0.68 -15.64 -11.82
CA TYR A 201 0.69 -15.91 -10.37
C TYR A 201 2.11 -16.09 -9.81
N LEU A 202 3.10 -16.33 -10.67
CA LEU A 202 4.47 -16.58 -10.26
C LEU A 202 5.16 -15.33 -9.68
N ILE A 203 5.02 -14.15 -10.29
CA ILE A 203 5.62 -12.92 -9.73
C ILE A 203 4.99 -12.55 -8.37
N PRO A 204 3.65 -12.52 -8.21
CA PRO A 204 3.03 -12.31 -6.90
C PRO A 204 3.57 -13.26 -5.83
N LEU A 205 3.80 -14.53 -6.19
CA LEU A 205 4.39 -15.52 -5.29
C LEU A 205 5.85 -15.19 -4.94
N ILE A 206 6.68 -14.87 -5.94
CA ILE A 206 8.06 -14.44 -5.74
C ILE A 206 8.11 -13.20 -4.83
N LEU A 207 7.22 -12.23 -5.04
CA LEU A 207 7.14 -11.03 -4.20
C LEU A 207 6.67 -11.34 -2.79
N THR A 208 5.73 -12.26 -2.63
CA THR A 208 5.32 -12.75 -1.30
C THR A 208 6.54 -13.30 -0.55
N VAL A 209 7.32 -14.17 -1.20
CA VAL A 209 8.56 -14.73 -0.62
C VAL A 209 9.60 -13.64 -0.37
N ALA A 210 9.77 -12.68 -1.28
CA ALA A 210 10.73 -11.59 -1.13
C ALA A 210 10.36 -10.65 0.03
N ILE A 211 9.07 -10.32 0.20
CA ILE A 211 8.59 -9.53 1.34
C ILE A 211 8.81 -10.28 2.65
N TRP A 212 8.50 -11.58 2.67
CA TRP A 212 8.74 -12.41 3.86
C TRP A 212 10.24 -12.48 4.21
N ALA A 213 11.10 -12.67 3.21
CA ALA A 213 12.55 -12.65 3.40
C ALA A 213 13.05 -11.29 3.92
N ARG A 214 12.57 -10.18 3.33
CA ARG A 214 12.87 -8.80 3.75
C ARG A 214 12.49 -8.56 5.22
N ILE A 215 11.30 -8.98 5.62
CA ILE A 215 10.82 -8.88 7.01
C ILE A 215 11.78 -9.58 7.98
N ASN A 216 12.17 -10.81 7.66
CA ASN A 216 13.07 -11.60 8.49
C ASN A 216 14.50 -11.01 8.50
N LEU A 217 14.96 -10.49 7.37
CA LEU A 217 16.26 -9.80 7.26
C LEU A 217 16.28 -8.54 8.13
N TYR A 218 15.24 -7.71 8.10
CA TYR A 218 15.15 -6.53 8.96
C TYR A 218 15.19 -6.91 10.44
N ARG A 219 14.43 -7.93 10.84
CA ARG A 219 14.42 -8.47 12.21
C ARG A 219 15.79 -8.97 12.64
N TYR A 220 16.51 -9.67 11.76
CA TYR A 220 17.86 -10.14 11.99
C TYR A 220 18.83 -8.98 12.22
N LEU A 221 18.84 -7.98 11.33
CA LEU A 221 19.70 -6.80 11.44
C LEU A 221 19.40 -5.99 12.72
N VAL A 222 18.15 -5.94 13.17
CA VAL A 222 17.75 -5.19 14.37
C VAL A 222 18.07 -5.91 15.68
N LYS A 223 18.21 -7.25 15.66
CA LYS A 223 18.46 -8.05 16.86
C LYS A 223 19.76 -7.65 17.56
N ASP A 224 20.81 -7.40 16.79
CA ASP A 224 22.14 -7.06 17.31
C ASP A 224 22.27 -5.56 17.63
N LEU A 225 21.51 -4.72 16.91
CA LEU A 225 21.56 -3.26 17.04
C LEU A 225 21.00 -2.72 18.38
N HIS A 226 20.09 -3.46 19.02
CA HIS A 226 19.62 -3.14 20.37
C HIS A 226 20.69 -3.32 21.45
N GLN A 227 21.70 -4.17 21.21
CA GLN A 227 22.77 -4.42 22.17
C GLN A 227 23.89 -3.38 22.11
N THR A 228 24.02 -2.66 20.98
CA THR A 228 25.11 -1.68 20.73
C THR A 228 24.65 -0.22 20.75
N GLY A 229 23.56 0.11 21.44
CA GLY A 229 22.68 1.30 21.33
C GLY A 229 23.22 2.75 21.28
N LYS A 230 24.50 3.02 20.98
CA LYS A 230 25.05 4.39 20.88
C LYS A 230 24.63 5.16 19.60
N ASN A 231 24.16 4.47 18.54
CA ASN A 231 23.98 5.05 17.20
C ASN A 231 22.53 5.07 16.64
N TYR A 232 21.52 4.73 17.45
CA TYR A 232 20.13 4.62 16.96
C TYR A 232 19.15 5.46 17.77
N GLN A 233 18.07 5.91 17.13
CA GLN A 233 16.95 6.63 17.74
C GLN A 233 15.65 5.87 17.49
N ILE A 234 14.84 5.66 18.53
CA ILE A 234 13.47 5.16 18.37
C ILE A 234 12.61 6.31 17.85
N ARG A 235 11.99 6.13 16.69
CA ARG A 235 11.05 7.09 16.12
C ARG A 235 9.64 6.57 16.25
N ILE A 236 8.76 7.40 16.80
CA ILE A 236 7.37 7.07 17.06
C ILE A 236 6.50 7.95 16.16
N LEU A 237 5.61 7.32 15.40
CA LEU A 237 4.50 8.00 14.75
C LEU A 237 3.23 7.64 15.50
N VAL A 238 2.59 8.64 16.10
CA VAL A 238 1.21 8.54 16.53
C VAL A 238 0.37 8.97 15.34
N LEU A 239 -0.42 8.07 14.76
CA LEU A 239 -1.34 8.33 13.66
C LEU A 239 -2.52 9.16 14.18
N PRO A 240 -2.59 10.48 13.94
CA PRO A 240 -3.86 11.17 14.05
C PRO A 240 -4.62 10.74 12.80
N ARG A 241 -5.55 9.78 12.88
CA ARG A 241 -6.39 9.38 11.73
C ARG A 241 -6.96 10.61 11.03
N VAL A 242 -6.29 11.02 9.97
CA VAL A 242 -6.71 12.07 9.04
C VAL A 242 -6.05 11.67 7.72
N LEU A 243 -6.78 10.91 6.89
CA LEU A 243 -6.43 10.88 5.47
C LEU A 243 -6.58 12.31 4.94
N SER A 244 -5.59 12.77 4.18
CA SER A 244 -5.67 14.14 3.68
C SER A 244 -6.83 14.28 2.68
N PRO A 245 -7.52 15.43 2.63
CA PRO A 245 -8.56 15.68 1.62
C PRO A 245 -8.03 15.40 0.21
N ARG A 246 -6.77 15.78 -0.07
CA ARG A 246 -6.10 15.55 -1.35
C ARG A 246 -6.00 14.07 -1.70
N THR A 247 -5.69 13.21 -0.74
CA THR A 247 -5.61 11.75 -0.94
C THR A 247 -6.98 11.18 -1.30
N ILE A 248 -8.05 11.70 -0.70
CA ILE A 248 -9.41 11.23 -0.96
C ILE A 248 -9.90 11.74 -2.32
N THR A 249 -9.63 12.99 -2.67
CA THR A 249 -9.90 13.51 -4.02
C THR A 249 -9.15 12.71 -5.07
N PHE A 250 -7.87 12.39 -4.83
CA PHE A 250 -7.10 11.54 -5.74
C PHE A 250 -7.71 10.14 -5.86
N ALA A 251 -8.06 9.49 -4.74
CA ALA A 251 -8.71 8.18 -4.75
C ALA A 251 -10.06 8.23 -5.48
N PHE A 252 -10.83 9.30 -5.31
CA PHE A 252 -12.12 9.51 -5.95
C PHE A 252 -11.97 9.59 -7.47
N LEU A 253 -11.03 10.41 -7.94
CA LEU A 253 -10.75 10.58 -9.36
C LEU A 253 -10.16 9.30 -9.97
N TYR A 254 -9.25 8.62 -9.27
CA TYR A 254 -8.64 7.39 -9.77
C TYR A 254 -9.65 6.24 -9.85
N LEU A 255 -10.43 6.00 -8.80
CA LEU A 255 -11.45 4.95 -8.80
C LEU A 255 -12.59 5.28 -9.77
N GLY A 256 -13.01 6.54 -9.84
CA GLY A 256 -13.98 7.01 -10.83
C GLY A 256 -13.47 6.83 -12.26
N GLY A 257 -12.23 7.21 -12.56
CA GLY A 257 -11.60 7.01 -13.85
C GLY A 257 -11.48 5.53 -14.22
N THR A 258 -11.13 4.68 -13.26
CA THR A 258 -11.05 3.23 -13.44
C THR A 258 -12.41 2.64 -13.83
N VAL A 259 -13.45 2.97 -13.05
CA VAL A 259 -14.81 2.49 -13.32
C VAL A 259 -15.35 3.06 -14.63
N TYR A 260 -15.05 4.31 -14.95
CA TYR A 260 -15.45 4.92 -16.21
C TYR A 260 -14.81 4.22 -17.41
N VAL A 261 -13.51 3.92 -17.36
CA VAL A 261 -12.80 3.17 -18.41
C VAL A 261 -13.43 1.79 -18.63
N TRP A 262 -13.88 1.12 -17.58
CA TRP A 262 -14.50 -0.21 -17.68
C TRP A 262 -15.96 -0.23 -18.11
N THR A 263 -16.71 0.84 -17.82
CA THR A 263 -18.17 0.83 -17.95
C THR A 263 -18.73 1.83 -18.95
N GLU A 264 -17.88 2.76 -19.40
CA GLU A 264 -18.18 3.88 -20.29
C GLU A 264 -19.39 4.72 -19.81
N SER A 265 -19.70 4.65 -18.51
CA SER A 265 -20.84 5.31 -17.91
C SER A 265 -20.38 6.24 -16.80
N LEU A 266 -20.50 7.55 -17.05
CA LEU A 266 -20.12 8.57 -16.07
C LEU A 266 -20.96 8.48 -14.79
N GLN A 267 -22.27 8.27 -14.93
CA GLN A 267 -23.16 8.13 -13.78
C GLN A 267 -22.77 6.94 -12.90
N PHE A 268 -22.52 5.78 -13.52
CA PHE A 268 -22.12 4.58 -12.78
C PHE A 268 -20.75 4.75 -12.11
N ALA A 269 -19.80 5.37 -12.81
CA ALA A 269 -18.47 5.69 -12.28
C ALA A 269 -18.54 6.62 -11.06
N MET A 270 -19.36 7.67 -11.12
CA MET A 270 -19.56 8.61 -10.01
C MET A 270 -20.18 7.93 -8.79
N VAL A 271 -21.23 7.13 -8.97
CA VAL A 271 -21.86 6.41 -7.84
C VAL A 271 -20.86 5.44 -7.20
N SER A 272 -20.13 4.68 -8.02
CA SER A 272 -19.15 3.70 -7.53
C SER A 272 -17.98 4.38 -6.82
N SER A 273 -17.45 5.48 -7.35
CA SER A 273 -16.36 6.21 -6.71
C SER A 273 -16.77 6.85 -5.39
N ILE A 274 -18.00 7.38 -5.28
CA ILE A 274 -18.55 7.85 -3.99
C ILE A 274 -18.59 6.69 -2.98
N LEU A 275 -19.14 5.54 -3.37
CA LEU A 275 -19.24 4.38 -2.47
C LEU A 275 -17.86 3.90 -2.01
N LEU A 276 -16.87 3.83 -2.92
CA LEU A 276 -15.53 3.34 -2.58
C LEU A 276 -14.71 4.34 -1.76
N THR A 277 -14.92 5.65 -1.97
CA THR A 277 -14.17 6.69 -1.24
C THR A 277 -14.79 7.14 0.05
N THR A 278 -16.10 6.94 0.25
CA THR A 278 -16.77 7.31 1.49
C THR A 278 -16.14 6.65 2.72
N PRO A 279 -15.82 5.33 2.73
CA PRO A 279 -15.07 4.70 3.82
C PRO A 279 -13.75 5.38 4.14
N LEU A 280 -13.03 5.84 3.11
CA LEU A 280 -11.78 6.58 3.27
C LEU A 280 -12.04 7.98 3.83
N ALA A 281 -13.10 8.65 3.38
CA ALA A 281 -13.53 9.95 3.89
C ALA A 281 -13.96 9.91 5.35
N LEU A 282 -14.58 8.81 5.80
CA LEU A 282 -14.89 8.61 7.22
C LEU A 282 -13.64 8.57 8.10
N LEU A 283 -12.45 8.29 7.54
CA LEU A 283 -11.18 8.34 8.26
C LEU A 283 -10.61 9.77 8.37
N MET A 284 -11.23 10.78 7.75
CA MET A 284 -10.87 12.20 7.93
C MET A 284 -11.38 12.76 9.25
N VAL A 285 -12.55 12.28 9.69
CA VAL A 285 -13.29 12.85 10.81
C VAL A 285 -13.34 11.83 11.94
N ARG A 286 -13.12 12.29 13.17
CA ARG A 286 -13.34 11.47 14.36
C ARG A 286 -14.78 11.66 14.83
N PHE A 287 -15.57 10.61 14.69
CA PHE A 287 -16.93 10.60 15.19
C PHE A 287 -16.96 10.28 16.69
N GLU A 288 -17.68 11.09 17.47
CA GLU A 288 -17.97 10.81 18.88
C GLU A 288 -19.20 9.89 19.04
N SER A 289 -20.07 9.85 18.03
CA SER A 289 -21.30 9.05 17.98
C SER A 289 -21.54 8.51 16.56
N PRO A 290 -22.30 7.41 16.37
CA PRO A 290 -23.02 6.64 17.38
C PRO A 290 -22.11 5.73 18.24
N VAL A 291 -22.54 5.48 19.47
CA VAL A 291 -21.87 4.55 20.41
C VAL A 291 -22.76 3.34 20.63
N ILE A 292 -22.33 2.18 20.13
CA ILE A 292 -23.01 0.90 20.33
C ILE A 292 -22.42 0.21 21.55
N LYS A 293 -23.24 -0.02 22.59
CA LYS A 293 -22.80 -0.63 23.86
C LYS A 293 -22.09 -1.97 23.66
N ALA A 294 -22.58 -2.81 22.76
CA ALA A 294 -21.98 -4.11 22.45
C ALA A 294 -20.54 -4.01 21.91
N PHE A 295 -20.20 -2.93 21.20
CA PHE A 295 -18.86 -2.73 20.64
C PHE A 295 -17.85 -2.12 21.63
N LYS A 296 -18.30 -1.70 22.84
CA LYS A 296 -17.40 -1.13 23.85
C LYS A 296 -16.39 -2.14 24.39
N SER A 297 -16.83 -3.38 24.60
CA SER A 297 -16.03 -4.47 25.18
C SER A 297 -15.65 -5.55 24.18
N ALA A 298 -16.20 -5.51 22.96
CA ALA A 298 -15.89 -6.47 21.92
C ALA A 298 -14.41 -6.39 21.53
N GLN A 299 -13.78 -7.55 21.36
CA GLN A 299 -12.47 -7.64 20.73
C GLN A 299 -12.65 -7.73 19.22
N ARG A 300 -11.73 -7.09 18.50
CA ARG A 300 -11.73 -7.05 17.05
C ARG A 300 -10.61 -7.95 16.54
N TYR A 301 -10.90 -8.80 15.56
CA TYR A 301 -9.95 -9.73 14.95
C TYR A 301 -9.82 -9.42 13.47
N ILE A 302 -8.72 -8.79 13.08
CA ILE A 302 -8.54 -8.21 11.75
C ILE A 302 -8.47 -9.30 10.68
N VAL A 303 -7.79 -10.41 10.98
CA VAL A 303 -7.70 -11.55 10.05
C VAL A 303 -9.06 -12.16 9.79
N ILE A 304 -9.89 -12.33 10.83
CA ILE A 304 -11.24 -12.89 10.69
C ILE A 304 -12.10 -11.95 9.83
N GLU A 305 -12.04 -10.64 10.07
CA GLU A 305 -12.75 -9.67 9.24
C GLU A 305 -12.32 -9.72 7.78
N MET A 306 -11.02 -9.82 7.50
CA MET A 306 -10.51 -9.96 6.13
C MET A 306 -11.07 -11.22 5.46
N VAL A 307 -11.08 -12.35 6.17
CA VAL A 307 -11.65 -13.61 5.66
C VAL A 307 -13.15 -13.46 5.40
N CYS A 308 -13.90 -12.82 6.29
CA CYS A 308 -15.34 -12.57 6.10
C CYS A 308 -15.60 -11.70 4.86
N ILE A 309 -14.86 -10.60 4.70
CA ILE A 309 -14.98 -9.70 3.54
C ILE A 309 -14.63 -10.44 2.24
N ALA A 310 -13.51 -11.16 2.23
CA ALA A 310 -13.08 -11.94 1.07
C ALA A 310 -14.11 -13.02 0.71
N THR A 311 -14.67 -13.71 1.70
CA THR A 311 -15.72 -14.71 1.50
C THR A 311 -16.99 -14.09 0.93
N ALA A 312 -17.43 -12.94 1.44
CA ALA A 312 -18.60 -12.24 0.92
C ALA A 312 -18.39 -11.78 -0.54
N ALA A 313 -17.20 -11.26 -0.85
CA ALA A 313 -16.83 -10.88 -2.21
C ALA A 313 -16.76 -12.11 -3.15
N PHE A 314 -16.21 -13.22 -2.67
CA PHE A 314 -16.12 -14.48 -3.41
C PHE A 314 -17.50 -15.07 -3.72
N ILE A 315 -18.39 -15.15 -2.74
CA ILE A 315 -19.77 -15.61 -2.92
C ILE A 315 -20.50 -14.71 -3.94
N SER A 316 -20.35 -13.40 -3.80
CA SER A 316 -20.94 -12.43 -4.75
C SER A 316 -20.43 -12.65 -6.16
N PHE A 317 -19.11 -12.89 -6.32
CA PHE A 317 -18.50 -13.19 -7.61
C PHE A 317 -19.08 -14.46 -8.24
N PHE A 318 -19.11 -15.58 -7.50
CA PHE A 318 -19.63 -16.85 -7.99
C PHE A 318 -21.10 -16.74 -8.40
N TYR A 319 -21.91 -16.05 -7.59
CA TYR A 319 -23.31 -15.81 -7.90
C TYR A 319 -23.47 -14.97 -9.18
N ILE A 320 -22.82 -13.82 -9.28
CA ILE A 320 -22.92 -12.93 -10.45
C ILE A 320 -22.41 -13.61 -11.72
N GLN A 321 -21.35 -14.42 -11.62
CA GLN A 321 -20.81 -15.18 -12.75
C GLN A 321 -21.84 -16.15 -13.33
N SER A 322 -22.66 -16.77 -12.48
CA SER A 322 -23.69 -17.74 -12.87
C SER A 322 -24.92 -17.12 -13.54
N LEU A 323 -25.13 -15.80 -13.41
CA LEU A 323 -26.27 -15.12 -14.01
C LEU A 323 -26.19 -15.11 -15.54
N PRO A 324 -27.32 -15.23 -16.27
CA PRO A 324 -27.36 -15.15 -17.74
C PRO A 324 -27.32 -13.68 -18.22
N LEU A 325 -26.32 -12.93 -17.77
CA LEU A 325 -26.10 -11.52 -18.10
C LEU A 325 -24.90 -11.34 -19.02
N GLU A 326 -24.92 -10.27 -19.81
CA GLU A 326 -23.76 -9.85 -20.59
C GLU A 326 -22.57 -9.49 -19.69
N VAL A 327 -21.35 -9.60 -20.23
CA VAL A 327 -20.09 -9.36 -19.49
C VAL A 327 -20.06 -7.97 -18.87
N THR A 328 -20.51 -6.94 -19.58
CA THR A 328 -20.57 -5.56 -19.09
C THR A 328 -21.52 -5.40 -17.90
N ALA A 329 -22.68 -6.05 -17.95
CA ALA A 329 -23.64 -6.03 -16.85
C ALA A 329 -23.10 -6.79 -15.63
N LYS A 330 -22.44 -7.94 -15.84
CA LYS A 330 -21.73 -8.67 -14.78
C LYS A 330 -20.63 -7.82 -14.15
N GLY A 331 -19.83 -7.13 -14.96
CA GLY A 331 -18.77 -6.23 -14.49
C GLY A 331 -19.32 -5.11 -13.60
N LYS A 332 -20.40 -4.46 -14.01
CA LYS A 332 -21.08 -3.44 -13.20
C LYS A 332 -21.58 -4.01 -11.86
N LEU A 333 -22.21 -5.19 -11.88
CA LEU A 333 -22.67 -5.84 -10.64
C LEU A 333 -21.51 -6.23 -9.71
N LEU A 334 -20.38 -6.69 -10.26
CA LEU A 334 -19.18 -7.01 -9.48
C LEU A 334 -18.60 -5.77 -8.80
N ILE A 335 -18.47 -4.67 -9.54
CA ILE A 335 -17.98 -3.39 -9.00
C ILE A 335 -18.92 -2.90 -7.90
N LEU A 336 -20.24 -2.91 -8.14
CA LEU A 336 -21.21 -2.41 -7.17
C LEU A 336 -21.25 -3.27 -5.90
N SER A 337 -21.32 -4.60 -6.05
CA SER A 337 -21.37 -5.53 -4.91
C SER A 337 -20.13 -5.41 -4.02
N THR A 338 -18.94 -5.39 -4.61
CA THR A 338 -17.68 -5.21 -3.86
C THR A 338 -17.60 -3.83 -3.21
N SER A 339 -18.04 -2.77 -3.90
CA SER A 339 -18.11 -1.40 -3.36
C SER A 339 -19.04 -1.33 -2.14
N VAL A 340 -20.20 -1.99 -2.18
CA VAL A 340 -21.15 -2.05 -1.06
C VAL A 340 -20.57 -2.83 0.12
N VAL A 341 -19.92 -3.97 -0.12
CA VAL A 341 -19.26 -4.75 0.95
C VAL A 341 -18.18 -3.91 1.65
N LEU A 342 -17.34 -3.22 0.89
CA LEU A 342 -16.31 -2.33 1.45
C LEU A 342 -16.92 -1.12 2.17
N PHE A 343 -18.02 -0.57 1.65
CA PHE A 343 -18.74 0.51 2.29
C PHE A 343 -19.27 0.11 3.67
N ILE A 344 -19.94 -1.04 3.75
CA ILE A 344 -20.47 -1.59 5.00
C ILE A 344 -19.32 -1.85 5.98
N HIS A 345 -18.22 -2.44 5.53
CA HIS A 345 -17.06 -2.69 6.39
C HIS A 345 -16.41 -1.40 6.92
N GLY A 346 -16.29 -0.38 6.07
CA GLY A 346 -15.78 0.93 6.45
C GLY A 346 -16.65 1.62 7.50
N PHE A 347 -17.98 1.60 7.28
CA PHE A 347 -18.94 2.13 8.24
C PHE A 347 -18.90 1.37 9.57
N PHE A 348 -18.92 0.03 9.53
CA PHE A 348 -18.75 -0.83 10.70
C PHE A 348 -17.47 -0.49 11.48
N SER A 349 -16.35 -0.35 10.78
CA SER A 349 -15.05 0.00 11.38
C SER A 349 -15.07 1.37 12.04
N SER A 350 -15.75 2.35 11.45
CA SER A 350 -15.92 3.70 12.01
C SER A 350 -16.76 3.68 13.29
N VAL A 351 -17.92 3.01 13.27
CA VAL A 351 -18.81 2.90 14.44
C VAL A 351 -18.15 2.13 15.59
N PHE A 352 -17.42 1.05 15.27
CA PHE A 352 -16.68 0.28 16.26
C PHE A 352 -15.60 1.14 16.94
N ASP A 353 -14.87 1.93 16.17
CA ASP A 353 -13.85 2.86 16.67
C ASP A 353 -14.43 3.93 17.60
N SER A 354 -15.54 4.56 17.21
CA SER A 354 -16.27 5.51 18.07
C SER A 354 -16.74 4.87 19.37
N SER A 355 -17.28 3.66 19.29
CA SER A 355 -17.80 2.93 20.45
C SER A 355 -16.70 2.52 21.42
N ALA A 356 -15.57 1.99 20.92
CA ALA A 356 -14.44 1.56 21.72
C ALA A 356 -13.71 2.72 22.43
N ARG A 357 -13.94 3.98 22.02
CA ARG A 357 -13.35 5.17 22.64
C ARG A 357 -14.23 5.83 23.70
N ALA A 358 -15.53 5.52 23.74
CA ALA A 358 -16.48 6.22 24.60
C ALA A 358 -16.09 6.22 26.10
N ASN A 359 -15.34 5.22 26.57
CA ASN A 359 -14.89 5.14 27.96
C ASN A 359 -13.64 6.01 28.26
N ASN A 360 -12.88 6.44 27.24
CA ASN A 360 -11.64 7.21 27.40
C ASN A 360 -11.84 8.73 27.47
N LEU A 361 -13.07 9.21 27.23
CA LEU A 361 -13.45 10.63 27.38
C LEU A 361 -13.81 10.98 28.83
N GLN A 362 -13.90 9.98 29.72
CA GLN A 362 -14.23 10.17 31.14
C GLN A 362 -12.99 10.31 32.05
N VAL A 363 -11.76 10.25 31.52
CA VAL A 363 -10.54 10.46 32.31
C VAL A 363 -10.24 11.96 32.39
N PRO A 364 -10.12 12.56 33.60
CA PRO A 364 -9.88 13.99 33.78
C PRO A 364 -8.64 14.49 33.02
N GLN A 365 -8.72 15.70 32.46
CA GLN A 365 -7.65 16.32 31.65
C GLN A 365 -6.31 16.44 32.40
N GLU A 366 -6.31 16.45 33.73
CA GLU A 366 -5.10 16.57 34.56
C GLU A 366 -4.13 15.38 34.39
N VAL A 367 -4.62 14.18 34.09
CA VAL A 367 -3.75 13.01 33.87
C VAL A 367 -3.14 13.01 32.46
N ARG A 368 -3.76 13.72 31.51
CA ARG A 368 -3.27 13.79 30.11
C ARG A 368 -2.06 14.70 29.93
N GLN A 369 -1.85 15.67 30.81
CA GLN A 369 -0.75 16.64 30.69
C GLN A 369 0.58 16.14 31.26
N MET A 370 0.60 15.06 32.05
CA MET A 370 1.84 14.49 32.61
C MET A 370 2.55 13.49 31.69
N ALA A 371 2.03 13.25 30.48
CA ALA A 371 2.54 12.21 29.56
C ALA A 371 2.87 12.73 28.15
N LEU A 372 3.37 13.96 28.04
CA LEU A 372 3.99 14.49 26.82
C LEU A 372 5.50 14.62 26.98
#